data_AF-A0A3B8WH16-F1
#
_entry.id   AF-A0A3B8WH16-F1
#
_cell.length_a   1.000
_cell.length_b   1.000
_cell.length_c   1.000
_cell.angle_alpha   90.00
_cell.angle_beta   90.00
_cell.angle_gamma   90.00
#
_symmetry.space_group_name_H-M   'P 1'
#
loop_
_entity.id
_entity.type
_entity.pdbx_description
1 polymer ?
#
loop_
_entity_poly.entity_id
_entity_poly.type
_entity_poly.pdbx_seq_one_letter_code
_entity_poly.pdbx_strand_id
1 'polypeptide(L)'
;MADFHFLRPLWLMLLLAVPVLFLARHQLRQGETGWARYIPAHLLQPLIRSRANESTGTTRSPLLPLSLALVLLAIALAGPSWRQAPTPLKQTQDSLVILLDLSLSMLATDVEPDRLTLAKRKVRDILDQRKGGLTALVVYSGDAHTV
;
A
#
# COMPACT_ATOMS: atom_id res chain seq x y z
N MET A 1 -6.75 22.24 4.19
CA MET A 1 -5.92 21.92 5.37
C MET A 1 -5.25 20.59 5.07
N ALA A 2 -3.93 20.50 5.20
CA ALA A 2 -3.19 19.28 4.82
C ALA A 2 -3.17 18.32 6.02
N ASP A 3 -3.80 17.15 5.88
CA ASP A 3 -3.86 16.15 6.94
C ASP A 3 -2.59 15.30 6.92
N PHE A 4 -1.85 15.32 8.04
CA PHE A 4 -0.69 14.47 8.25
C PHE A 4 -1.13 13.02 8.40
N HIS A 5 -0.58 12.13 7.58
CA HIS A 5 -0.87 10.70 7.64
C HIS A 5 0.38 9.87 7.34
N PHE A 6 0.35 8.62 7.80
CA PHE A 6 1.34 7.60 7.44
C PHE A 6 0.78 6.72 6.33
N LEU A 7 1.54 6.51 5.26
CA LEU A 7 1.14 5.64 4.16
C LEU A 7 1.06 4.17 4.60
N ARG A 8 1.90 3.76 5.55
CA ARG A 8 2.00 2.36 6.02
C ARG A 8 2.22 2.31 7.54
N PRO A 9 1.18 2.58 8.36
CA PRO A 9 1.35 2.73 9.81
C PRO A 9 1.85 1.46 10.52
N LEU A 10 1.67 0.27 9.92
CA LEU A 10 2.13 -0.99 10.48
C LEU A 10 3.66 -1.05 10.69
N TRP A 11 4.45 -0.30 9.92
CA TRP A 11 5.91 -0.27 10.10
C TRP A 11 6.36 0.39 11.40
N LEU A 12 5.48 1.15 12.07
CA LEU A 12 5.74 1.67 13.41
C LEU A 12 5.84 0.54 14.46
N MET A 13 5.28 -0.64 14.21
CA MET A 13 5.48 -1.81 15.07
C MET A 13 6.95 -2.22 15.19
N LEU A 14 7.78 -1.90 14.19
CA LEU A 14 9.22 -2.15 14.24
C LEU A 14 9.88 -1.41 15.42
N LEU A 15 9.31 -0.30 15.88
CA LEU A 15 9.79 0.44 17.05
C LEU A 15 9.78 -0.43 18.32
N LEU A 16 8.86 -1.40 18.41
CA LEU A 16 8.78 -2.34 19.52
C LEU A 16 9.99 -3.30 19.56
N ALA A 17 10.74 -3.45 18.45
CA ALA A 17 11.96 -4.25 18.44
C ALA A 17 13.09 -3.63 19.27
N VAL A 18 13.08 -2.31 19.50
CA VAL A 18 14.09 -1.60 20.29
C VAL A 18 14.10 -2.05 21.77
N PRO A 19 12.98 -2.03 22.52
CA PRO A 19 12.96 -2.52 23.89
C PRO A 19 13.25 -4.03 23.97
N VAL A 20 12.80 -4.82 22.99
CA VAL A 20 13.13 -6.26 22.93
C VAL A 20 14.63 -6.48 22.81
N LEU A 21 15.33 -5.71 21.96
CA LEU A 21 16.78 -5.77 21.82
C LEU A 21 17.50 -5.40 23.14
N PHE A 22 17.00 -4.39 23.86
CA PHE A 22 17.55 -3.98 25.14
C PHE A 22 17.35 -5.05 26.22
N LEU A 23 16.15 -5.63 26.31
CA LEU A 23 15.82 -6.72 27.23
C LEU A 23 16.63 -7.99 26.93
N ALA A 24 16.75 -8.37 25.65
CA ALA A 24 17.56 -9.50 25.22
C ALA A 24 19.02 -9.29 25.62
N ARG A 25 19.59 -8.11 25.39
CA ARG A 25 20.96 -7.81 25.85
C ARG A 25 21.07 -7.85 27.37
N HIS A 26 20.11 -7.29 28.10
CA HIS A 26 20.15 -7.28 29.55
C HIS A 26 20.12 -8.72 30.10
N GLN A 27 19.33 -9.61 29.50
CA GLN A 27 19.33 -11.04 29.83
C GLN A 27 20.63 -11.75 29.42
N LEU A 28 21.17 -11.48 28.23
CA LEU A 28 22.46 -12.04 27.77
C LEU A 28 23.65 -11.56 28.61
N ARG A 29 23.60 -10.35 29.17
CA ARG A 29 24.61 -9.83 30.11
C ARG A 29 24.45 -10.41 31.51
N GLN A 30 23.23 -10.71 31.95
CA GLN A 30 22.96 -11.44 33.19
C GLN A 30 23.27 -12.95 33.09
N GLY A 31 23.53 -13.45 31.88
CA GLY A 31 23.89 -14.83 31.56
C GLY A 31 25.22 -15.32 32.13
N GLU A 32 25.89 -14.58 33.00
CA GLU A 32 26.97 -15.10 33.87
C GLU A 32 26.45 -16.08 34.94
N THR A 33 25.13 -16.24 35.11
CA THR A 33 24.55 -16.89 36.29
C THR A 33 23.99 -18.30 36.08
N GLY A 34 23.95 -18.84 34.85
CA GLY A 34 23.43 -20.20 34.58
C GLY A 34 24.53 -21.25 34.33
N TRP A 35 25.50 -20.92 33.49
CA TRP A 35 26.55 -21.86 33.04
C TRP A 35 27.69 -22.01 34.04
N ALA A 36 27.92 -21.01 34.90
CA ALA A 36 28.88 -21.07 36.00
C ALA A 36 28.53 -22.15 37.05
N ARG A 37 27.28 -22.63 37.07
CA ARG A 37 26.82 -23.69 37.97
C ARG A 37 27.20 -25.11 37.50
N TYR A 38 27.50 -25.28 36.21
CA TYR A 38 27.75 -26.59 35.60
C TYR A 38 29.13 -26.72 34.95
N ILE A 39 29.84 -25.62 34.69
CA ILE A 39 31.15 -25.62 34.00
C ILE A 39 32.28 -25.23 34.99
N PRO A 40 33.32 -26.06 35.17
CA PRO A 40 34.48 -25.75 36.01
C PRO A 40 35.18 -24.45 35.60
N ALA A 41 35.51 -23.61 36.59
CA ALA A 41 36.07 -22.27 36.40
C ALA A 41 37.35 -22.21 35.52
N HIS A 42 38.13 -23.30 35.45
CA HIS A 42 39.35 -23.37 34.64
C HIS A 42 39.10 -23.43 33.12
N LEU A 43 37.90 -23.86 32.68
CA LEU A 43 37.51 -23.87 31.27
C LEU A 43 36.84 -22.56 30.82
N LEU A 44 36.39 -21.74 31.77
CA LEU A 44 35.75 -20.44 31.51
C LEU A 44 36.76 -19.31 31.34
N GLN A 45 37.96 -19.42 31.93
CA GLN A 45 38.99 -18.38 31.87
C GLN A 45 39.45 -18.01 30.45
N PRO A 46 39.68 -18.94 29.50
CA PRO A 46 40.12 -18.58 28.15
C PRO A 46 39.02 -17.87 27.34
N LEU A 47 37.76 -18.20 27.60
CA LEU A 47 36.59 -17.67 26.88
C LEU A 47 36.12 -16.31 27.42
N ILE A 48 36.39 -16.02 28.70
CA ILE A 48 36.06 -14.73 29.32
C ILE A 48 37.20 -13.72 29.11
N ARG A 49 38.48 -14.14 29.13
CA ARG A 49 39.62 -13.24 28.85
C ARG A 49 39.62 -12.71 27.42
N SER A 50 39.15 -13.47 26.43
CA SER A 50 39.01 -12.95 25.06
C SER A 50 37.98 -11.81 24.97
N ARG A 51 36.99 -11.76 25.87
CA ARG A 51 36.02 -10.67 25.95
C ARG A 51 36.49 -9.49 26.81
N ALA A 52 37.30 -9.74 27.83
CA ALA A 52 37.80 -8.71 28.73
C ALA A 52 38.98 -7.89 28.16
N ASN A 53 39.73 -8.43 27.20
CA ASN A 53 40.91 -7.75 26.64
C ASN A 53 40.63 -6.86 25.41
N GLU A 54 39.37 -6.73 24.98
CA GLU A 54 38.94 -5.79 23.93
C GLU A 54 38.33 -4.48 24.47
N SER A 55 38.33 -4.27 25.79
CA SER A 55 37.67 -3.10 26.41
C SER A 55 38.63 -2.01 26.91
N THR A 56 39.78 -1.80 26.24
CA THR A 56 40.73 -0.71 26.53
C THR A 56 40.70 0.45 25.52
N GLY A 57 39.54 0.71 24.93
CA GLY A 57 39.33 1.98 24.23
C GLY A 57 37.87 2.24 23.99
N THR A 58 37.22 3.04 24.84
CA THR A 58 35.92 3.70 24.63
C THR A 58 35.05 3.02 23.56
N THR A 59 34.69 1.75 23.74
CA THR A 59 33.88 1.02 22.77
C THR A 59 32.44 1.45 23.02
N ARG A 60 32.08 2.60 22.44
CA ARG A 60 30.69 3.08 22.41
C ARG A 60 29.84 1.93 21.89
N SER A 61 28.95 1.41 22.74
CA SER A 61 28.17 0.23 22.40
C SER A 61 27.46 0.46 21.06
N PRO A 62 27.57 -0.48 20.09
CA PRO A 62 26.96 -0.32 18.76
C PRO A 62 25.42 -0.31 18.81
N LEU A 63 24.82 -0.49 19.98
CA LEU A 63 23.36 -0.45 20.18
C LEU A 63 22.78 0.94 20.01
N LEU A 64 23.52 1.98 20.42
CA LEU A 64 23.04 3.35 20.29
C LEU A 64 22.86 3.72 18.80
N PRO A 65 23.87 3.54 17.92
CA PRO A 65 23.67 3.77 16.50
C PRO A 65 22.69 2.78 15.86
N LEU A 66 22.65 1.51 16.30
CA LEU A 66 21.73 0.51 15.76
C LEU A 66 20.26 0.83 16.08
N SER A 67 19.96 1.23 17.30
CA SER A 67 18.60 1.64 17.70
C SER A 67 18.17 2.90 16.97
N LEU A 68 19.07 3.89 16.82
CA LEU A 68 18.80 5.09 16.05
C LEU A 68 18.52 4.77 14.57
N ALA A 69 19.35 3.91 13.95
CA ALA A 69 19.13 3.47 12.58
C ALA A 69 17.79 2.75 12.42
N LEU A 70 17.39 1.93 13.38
CA LEU A 70 16.12 1.20 13.35
C LEU A 70 14.91 2.13 13.51
N VAL A 71 15.01 3.16 14.35
CA VAL A 71 13.99 4.22 14.48
C VAL A 71 13.85 4.99 13.18
N LEU A 72 14.98 5.43 12.59
CA LEU A 72 14.97 6.16 11.31
C LEU A 72 14.39 5.29 10.18
N LEU A 73 14.76 4.02 10.15
CA LEU A 73 14.23 3.04 9.20
C LEU A 73 12.71 2.88 9.36
N ALA A 74 12.21 2.72 10.58
CA ALA A 74 10.79 2.59 10.86
C ALA A 74 9.99 3.83 10.40
N ILE A 75 10.50 5.04 10.66
CA ILE A 75 9.87 6.29 10.21
C ILE A 75 9.89 6.39 8.68
N ALA A 76 11.03 6.08 8.05
CA ALA A 76 11.16 6.10 6.60
C ALA A 76 10.18 5.13 5.92
N LEU A 77 10.03 3.92 6.47
CA LEU A 77 9.10 2.90 5.97
C LEU A 77 7.62 3.21 6.26
N ALA A 78 7.33 3.87 7.38
CA ALA A 78 5.97 4.34 7.69
C ALA A 78 5.49 5.40 6.69
N GLY A 79 6.43 6.12 6.05
CA GLY A 79 6.16 7.05 4.97
C GLY A 79 5.29 8.23 5.43
N PRO A 80 5.80 9.13 6.29
CA PRO A 80 5.08 10.33 6.69
C PRO A 80 4.80 11.19 5.45
N SER A 81 3.53 11.47 5.20
CA SER A 81 3.11 12.30 4.08
C SER A 81 2.12 13.36 4.52
N TRP A 82 2.32 14.57 4.00
CA TRP A 82 1.34 15.67 4.07
C TRP A 82 0.49 15.78 2.80
N ARG A 83 0.82 14.98 1.78
CA ARG A 83 0.09 14.93 0.52
C ARG A 83 -0.46 13.53 0.36
N GLN A 84 -1.77 13.41 0.52
CA GLN A 84 -2.44 12.21 0.06
C GLN A 84 -2.35 12.28 -1.46
N ALA A 85 -1.58 11.38 -2.07
CA ALA A 85 -1.71 11.20 -3.51
C ALA A 85 -3.21 11.04 -3.76
N PRO A 86 -3.81 11.79 -4.71
CA PRO A 86 -5.18 11.51 -5.08
C PRO A 86 -5.15 10.05 -5.45
N THR A 87 -5.70 9.21 -4.58
CA THR A 87 -6.02 7.85 -4.97
C THR A 87 -6.87 8.11 -6.19
N PRO A 88 -6.51 7.61 -7.39
CA PRO A 88 -7.47 7.60 -8.44
C PRO A 88 -8.58 6.74 -7.85
N LEU A 89 -9.55 7.38 -7.20
CA LEU A 89 -10.92 6.92 -7.16
C LEU A 89 -11.09 6.50 -8.60
N LYS A 90 -11.05 5.20 -8.81
CA LYS A 90 -11.21 4.52 -10.08
C LYS A 90 -12.23 5.36 -10.83
N GLN A 91 -11.77 6.27 -11.69
CA GLN A 91 -12.63 6.72 -12.77
C GLN A 91 -12.58 5.47 -13.60
N THR A 92 -13.46 4.54 -13.26
CA THR A 92 -13.61 3.29 -13.96
C THR A 92 -14.03 3.79 -15.33
N GLN A 93 -13.05 3.87 -16.23
CA GLN A 93 -13.25 4.13 -17.63
C GLN A 93 -13.86 2.86 -18.23
N ASP A 94 -14.98 2.41 -17.63
CA ASP A 94 -15.67 1.18 -17.96
C ASP A 94 -16.15 1.28 -19.38
N SER A 95 -15.71 0.35 -20.23
CA SER A 95 -16.07 0.37 -21.63
C SER A 95 -17.58 0.18 -21.78
N LEU A 96 -18.23 1.09 -22.51
CA LEU A 96 -19.67 1.05 -22.78
C LEU A 96 -19.89 0.71 -24.25
N VAL A 97 -20.70 -0.32 -24.52
CA VAL A 97 -21.15 -0.64 -25.88
C VAL A 97 -22.65 -0.38 -25.96
N ILE A 98 -23.05 0.53 -26.85
CA ILE A 98 -24.45 0.88 -27.08
C ILE A 98 -24.91 0.16 -28.35
N LEU A 99 -26.00 -0.59 -28.27
CA LEU A 99 -26.64 -1.22 -29.42
C LEU A 99 -27.88 -0.42 -29.81
N LEU A 100 -27.95 0.06 -31.05
CA LEU A 100 -29.04 0.88 -31.58
C LEU A 100 -29.73 0.18 -32.75
N ASP A 101 -31.03 -0.08 -32.58
CA ASP A 101 -31.92 -0.59 -33.62
C ASP A 101 -32.31 0.53 -34.61
N LEU A 102 -32.20 0.27 -35.91
CA LEU A 102 -32.65 1.09 -37.03
C LEU A 102 -33.66 0.36 -37.94
N SER A 103 -34.34 -0.66 -37.43
CA SER A 103 -35.43 -1.34 -38.12
C SER A 103 -36.62 -0.40 -38.33
N LEU A 104 -37.50 -0.75 -39.28
CA LEU A 104 -38.72 0.02 -39.57
C LEU A 104 -39.62 0.24 -38.35
N SER A 105 -39.58 -0.67 -37.37
CA SER A 105 -40.34 -0.55 -36.12
C SER A 105 -39.94 0.66 -35.27
N MET A 106 -38.72 1.19 -35.47
CA MET A 106 -38.21 2.35 -34.76
C MET A 106 -38.74 3.69 -35.32
N LEU A 107 -39.40 3.67 -36.48
CA LEU A 107 -40.12 4.82 -37.03
C LEU A 107 -41.56 4.92 -36.48
N ALA A 108 -41.94 4.04 -35.55
CA ALA A 108 -43.22 4.16 -34.86
C ALA A 108 -43.30 5.46 -34.06
N THR A 109 -44.48 6.10 -34.11
CA THR A 109 -44.79 7.40 -33.49
C THR A 109 -45.62 7.26 -32.23
N ASP A 110 -45.62 6.08 -31.60
CA ASP A 110 -46.21 5.87 -30.28
C ASP A 110 -45.53 6.69 -29.17
N VAL A 111 -44.31 7.17 -29.46
CA VAL A 111 -43.64 8.22 -28.71
C VAL A 111 -43.23 9.33 -29.67
N GLU A 112 -43.55 10.58 -29.34
CA GLU A 112 -43.29 11.72 -30.21
C GLU A 112 -41.80 12.14 -30.19
N PRO A 113 -41.20 12.49 -31.35
CA PRO A 113 -41.73 12.40 -32.71
C PRO A 113 -41.74 10.97 -33.28
N ASP A 114 -40.71 10.17 -32.97
CA ASP A 114 -40.64 8.74 -33.23
C ASP A 114 -39.65 8.08 -32.25
N ARG A 115 -39.72 6.75 -32.11
CA ARG A 115 -38.84 5.99 -31.19
C ARG A 115 -37.36 6.18 -31.51
N LEU A 116 -36.98 6.27 -32.79
CA LEU A 116 -35.60 6.44 -33.22
C LEU A 116 -35.02 7.77 -32.76
N THR A 117 -35.78 8.84 -32.88
CA THR A 117 -35.42 10.19 -32.48
C THR A 117 -35.25 10.26 -30.96
N LEU A 118 -36.14 9.60 -30.22
CA LEU A 118 -35.99 9.45 -28.77
C LEU A 118 -34.73 8.65 -28.41
N ALA A 119 -34.45 7.54 -29.09
CA ALA A 119 -33.28 6.71 -28.84
C ALA A 119 -31.98 7.49 -29.08
N LYS A 120 -31.87 8.24 -30.18
CA LYS A 120 -30.74 9.13 -30.46
C LYS A 120 -30.54 10.18 -29.36
N ARG A 121 -31.63 10.76 -28.83
CA ARG A 121 -31.56 11.72 -27.71
C ARG A 121 -31.03 11.05 -26.46
N LYS A 122 -31.58 9.89 -26.07
CA LYS A 122 -31.11 9.14 -24.89
C LYS A 122 -29.64 8.75 -24.99
N VAL A 123 -29.17 8.35 -26.17
CA VAL A 123 -27.75 8.05 -26.39
C VAL A 123 -26.89 9.29 -26.14
N ARG A 124 -27.29 10.47 -26.63
CA ARG A 124 -26.59 11.73 -26.32
C ARG A 124 -26.60 12.04 -24.83
N ASP A 125 -27.75 11.89 -24.17
CA ASP A 125 -27.88 12.14 -22.72
C ASP A 125 -26.94 11.22 -21.90
N ILE A 126 -26.81 9.95 -22.31
CA ILE A 126 -25.86 9.00 -21.69
C ILE A 126 -24.41 9.46 -21.89
N LEU A 127 -24.08 9.94 -23.10
CA LEU A 127 -22.73 10.40 -23.41
C LEU A 127 -22.38 11.69 -22.64
N ASP A 128 -23.31 12.62 -22.51
CA ASP A 128 -23.12 13.89 -21.80
C ASP A 128 -22.92 13.68 -20.29
N GLN A 129 -23.59 12.68 -19.70
CA GLN A 129 -23.43 12.33 -18.28
C GLN A 129 -22.13 11.57 -18.00
N ARG A 130 -21.50 11.00 -19.04
CA ARG A 130 -20.34 10.12 -18.89
C ARG A 130 -19.06 10.94 -18.79
N LYS A 131 -18.34 10.78 -17.69
CA LYS A 131 -17.11 11.54 -17.37
C LYS A 131 -15.82 10.96 -17.99
N GLY A 132 -15.94 10.12 -19.02
CA GLY A 132 -14.81 9.51 -19.74
C GLY A 132 -14.90 7.99 -19.93
N GLY A 133 -13.89 7.41 -20.58
CA GLY A 133 -13.78 5.98 -20.92
C GLY A 133 -14.15 5.64 -22.36
N LEU A 134 -13.85 4.42 -22.80
CA LEU A 134 -14.13 3.98 -24.17
C LEU A 134 -15.64 3.77 -24.37
N THR A 135 -16.18 4.28 -25.47
CA THR A 135 -17.56 4.02 -25.90
C THR A 135 -17.54 3.49 -27.33
N ALA A 136 -18.28 2.42 -27.58
CA ALA A 136 -18.57 1.93 -28.92
C ALA A 136 -20.07 2.02 -29.20
N LEU A 137 -20.45 2.33 -30.43
CA LEU A 137 -21.82 2.29 -30.90
C LEU A 137 -21.95 1.20 -31.96
N VAL A 138 -22.92 0.31 -31.82
CA VAL A 138 -23.25 -0.70 -32.80
C VAL A 138 -24.67 -0.47 -33.25
N VAL A 139 -24.86 -0.36 -34.55
CA VAL A 139 -26.13 -0.03 -35.17
C VAL A 139 -26.58 -1.19 -36.03
N TYR A 140 -27.85 -1.60 -35.96
CA TYR A 140 -28.37 -2.73 -36.74
C TYR A 140 -29.77 -2.48 -37.32
N SER A 141 -30.04 -3.02 -38.51
CA SER A 141 -31.38 -3.00 -39.17
C SER A 141 -31.68 -4.30 -39.95
N GLY A 142 -30.70 -5.22 -39.96
CA GLY A 142 -30.72 -6.51 -40.68
C GLY A 142 -29.34 -7.16 -40.59
N ASP A 143 -28.31 -6.34 -40.82
CA ASP A 143 -26.91 -6.60 -40.47
C ASP A 143 -26.44 -5.59 -39.40
N ALA A 144 -25.33 -5.91 -38.73
CA ALA A 144 -24.74 -5.07 -37.70
C ALA A 144 -23.54 -4.27 -38.23
N HIS A 145 -23.50 -2.98 -37.92
CA HIS A 145 -22.43 -2.06 -38.27
C HIS A 145 -21.89 -1.38 -37.01
N THR A 146 -20.57 -1.39 -36.83
CA THR A 146 -19.88 -0.66 -35.76
C THR A 146 -19.61 0.77 -36.21
N VAL A 147 -19.89 1.75 -35.33
CA VAL A 147 -19.69 3.19 -35.54
C VAL A 147 -18.81 3.76 -34.44
#